data_AF-A0A820MYI0-F1
#
_entry.id   AF-A0A820MYI0-F1
#
_cell.length_a   1.000
_cell.length_b   1.000
_cell.length_c   1.000
_cell.angle_alpha   90.00
_cell.angle_beta   90.00
_cell.angle_gamma   90.00
#
_symmetry.space_group_name_H-M   'P 1'
#
loop_
_entity.id
_entity.type
_entity.pdbx_description
1 polymer ?
#
loop_
_entity_poly.entity_id
_entity_poly.type
_entity_poly.pdbx_seq_one_letter_code
_entity_poly.pdbx_strand_id
1 'polypeptide(L)'
;IRDISNYLVARKRIEVFLLLDECERDIRLLSSSNETEIINNITTQEVQVICNLKEAQWEKNGVFKLQNIVFDAHPGDLICIIGAVGSGKSSLLQTLTGEIGFFEGKVRLHGSFCYVPQEACKYFN
;
A
#
# COMPACT_ATOMS: atom_id res chain seq x y z
N ILE A 1 -17.83 41.31 7.62
CA ILE A 1 -18.72 40.19 7.17
C ILE A 1 -17.96 39.19 6.29
N ARG A 2 -17.26 39.61 5.23
CA ARG A 2 -16.48 38.71 4.34
C ARG A 2 -15.36 37.94 5.05
N ASP A 3 -14.57 38.60 5.90
CA ASP A 3 -13.46 37.95 6.60
C ASP A 3 -13.93 36.90 7.62
N ILE A 4 -15.03 37.19 8.30
CA ILE A 4 -15.69 36.25 9.22
C ILE A 4 -16.21 35.04 8.45
N SER A 5 -16.77 35.24 7.25
CA SER A 5 -17.22 34.14 6.39
C SER A 5 -16.06 33.25 5.92
N ASN A 6 -14.94 33.85 5.48
CA ASN A 6 -13.75 33.09 5.06
C ASN A 6 -13.13 32.30 6.23
N TYR A 7 -13.07 32.90 7.42
CA TYR A 7 -12.60 32.23 8.64
C TYR A 7 -13.46 31.01 8.98
N LEU A 8 -14.79 31.13 8.91
CA LEU A 8 -15.70 30.02 9.20
C LEU A 8 -15.55 28.87 8.20
N VAL A 9 -15.36 29.18 6.92
CA VAL A 9 -15.10 28.18 5.88
C VAL A 9 -13.75 27.48 6.13
N ALA A 10 -12.69 28.25 6.42
CA ALA A 10 -11.37 27.70 6.71
C ALA A 10 -11.38 26.81 7.96
N ARG A 11 -12.01 27.27 9.05
CA ARG A 11 -12.17 26.49 10.29
C ARG A 11 -12.83 25.16 10.01
N LYS A 12 -13.96 25.16 9.28
CA LYS A 12 -14.71 23.95 8.95
C LYS A 12 -13.89 22.99 8.09
N ARG A 13 -13.11 23.48 7.12
CA ARG A 13 -12.27 22.62 6.27
C ARG A 13 -11.16 21.93 7.07
N ILE A 14 -10.50 22.65 7.97
CA ILE A 14 -9.44 22.10 8.83
C ILE A 14 -10.04 21.12 9.84
N GLU A 15 -11.15 21.49 10.48
CA GLU A 15 -11.87 20.63 11.42
C GLU A 15 -12.28 19.31 10.77
N VAL A 16 -12.84 19.36 9.55
CA VAL A 16 -13.18 18.15 8.79
C VAL A 16 -11.94 17.32 8.49
N PHE A 17 -10.84 17.93 8.02
CA PHE A 17 -9.62 17.20 7.68
C PHE A 17 -9.00 16.51 8.90
N LEU A 18 -8.92 17.20 10.04
CA LEU A 18 -8.35 16.67 11.27
C LEU A 18 -9.19 15.57 11.91
N LEU A 19 -10.48 15.48 11.56
CA LEU A 19 -11.41 14.44 12.04
C LEU A 19 -11.54 13.26 11.06
N LEU A 20 -10.80 13.24 9.95
CA LEU A 20 -10.80 12.10 9.04
C LEU A 20 -10.13 10.89 9.69
N ASP A 21 -10.69 9.71 9.47
CA ASP A 21 -10.06 8.45 9.86
C ASP A 21 -8.72 8.30 9.14
N GLU A 22 -7.68 7.95 9.89
CA GLU A 22 -6.41 7.55 9.28
C GLU A 22 -6.59 6.22 8.54
N CYS A 23 -5.99 6.09 7.37
CA CYS A 23 -5.96 4.82 6.67
C CYS A 23 -4.86 3.96 7.31
N GLU A 24 -5.26 2.93 8.07
CA GLU A 24 -4.31 1.95 8.61
C GLU A 24 -3.60 1.24 7.45
N ARG A 25 -2.29 1.50 7.32
CA ARG A 25 -1.43 0.84 6.34
C ARG A 25 -1.10 -0.55 6.83
N ASP A 26 -2.06 -1.46 6.73
CA ASP A 26 -1.94 -2.81 7.26
C ASP A 26 -1.18 -3.74 6.29
N ILE A 27 0.00 -3.32 5.82
CA ILE A 27 0.99 -4.31 5.42
C ILE A 27 1.61 -4.78 6.72
N ARG A 28 1.25 -6.00 7.14
CA ARG A 28 2.07 -6.74 8.10
C ARG A 28 3.42 -6.99 7.44
N LEU A 29 4.29 -5.99 7.49
CA LEU A 29 5.72 -6.15 7.54
C LEU A 29 5.90 -7.04 8.76
N LEU A 30 5.97 -8.35 8.53
CA LEU A 30 6.34 -9.29 9.56
C LEU A 30 7.84 -9.09 9.83
N SER A 31 8.19 -7.92 10.36
CA SER A 31 9.34 -7.83 11.25
C SER A 31 8.96 -8.66 12.47
N SER A 32 9.31 -9.94 12.40
CA SER A 32 9.51 -10.85 13.52
C SER A 32 8.92 -10.39 14.86
N SER A 33 7.65 -10.71 15.13
CA SER A 33 7.22 -10.87 16.52
C SER A 33 7.81 -12.19 17.03
N ASN A 34 9.11 -12.16 17.36
CA ASN A 34 9.87 -13.12 18.16
C ASN A 34 11.26 -12.49 18.41
N GLU A 35 11.30 -11.44 19.22
CA GLU A 35 12.51 -10.66 19.54
C GLU A 35 13.43 -11.33 20.59
N THR A 36 13.33 -12.65 20.83
CA THR A 36 14.06 -13.28 21.95
C THR A 36 14.88 -14.54 21.66
N GLU A 37 15.07 -15.01 20.42
CA GLU A 37 15.94 -16.18 20.18
C GLU A 37 16.97 -16.11 19.03
N ILE A 38 17.11 -15.00 18.29
CA ILE A 38 17.97 -15.00 17.09
C ILE A 38 19.02 -13.89 17.13
N ILE A 39 19.95 -13.95 18.09
CA ILE A 39 21.22 -13.20 17.97
C ILE A 39 22.28 -14.02 17.20
N ASN A 40 22.06 -15.32 16.92
CA ASN A 40 23.15 -16.19 16.46
C ASN A 40 23.04 -16.81 15.06
N ASN A 41 22.11 -16.40 14.19
CA ASN A 41 22.15 -16.83 12.79
C ASN A 41 21.80 -15.68 11.86
N ILE A 42 22.83 -15.03 11.31
CA ILE A 42 22.72 -14.18 10.13
C ILE A 42 22.42 -15.10 8.94
N THR A 43 21.17 -15.56 8.84
CA THR A 43 20.64 -16.04 7.57
C THR A 43 20.14 -14.79 6.85
N THR A 44 20.82 -14.41 5.77
CA THR A 44 20.31 -13.46 4.78
C THR A 44 18.91 -13.92 4.38
N GLN A 45 17.88 -13.33 4.99
CA GLN A 45 16.51 -13.63 4.66
C GLN A 45 16.27 -13.16 3.22
N GLU A 46 16.14 -14.14 2.34
CA GLU A 46 15.86 -13.94 0.93
C GLU A 46 14.57 -13.11 0.75
N VAL A 47 14.64 -12.08 -0.09
CA VAL A 47 13.51 -11.21 -0.42
C VAL A 47 12.44 -12.03 -1.12
N GLN A 48 11.33 -12.29 -0.43
CA GLN A 48 10.20 -13.04 -0.98
C GLN A 48 8.93 -12.18 -0.91
N VAL A 49 8.16 -12.19 -1.99
CA VAL A 49 6.82 -11.62 -2.04
C VAL A 49 5.82 -12.77 -2.17
N ILE A 50 4.96 -12.94 -1.16
CA ILE A 50 3.83 -13.86 -1.21
C ILE A 50 2.57 -13.02 -1.19
N CYS A 51 1.83 -13.01 -2.29
CA CYS A 51 0.57 -12.30 -2.41
C CYS A 51 -0.55 -13.31 -2.52
N ASN A 52 -1.48 -13.30 -1.55
CA ASN A 52 -2.75 -14.01 -1.64
C ASN A 52 -3.85 -13.01 -1.30
N LEU A 53 -4.30 -12.29 -2.31
CA LEU A 53 -5.27 -11.23 -2.19
C LEU A 53 -6.63 -11.70 -2.71
N LYS A 54 -7.64 -11.69 -1.85
CA LYS A 54 -9.01 -12.00 -2.25
C LYS A 54 -9.74 -10.76 -2.77
N GLU A 55 -9.63 -9.64 -2.06
CA GLU A 55 -10.27 -8.39 -2.45
C GLU A 55 -9.50 -7.14 -1.98
N ALA A 56 -9.18 -6.23 -2.91
CA ALA A 56 -8.73 -4.86 -2.61
C ALA A 56 -9.53 -3.82 -3.39
N GLN A 57 -9.80 -2.68 -2.75
CA GLN A 57 -10.57 -1.58 -3.31
C GLN A 57 -10.08 -0.24 -2.77
N TRP A 58 -10.13 0.81 -3.61
CA TRP A 58 -9.77 2.18 -3.23
C TRP A 58 -10.79 2.80 -2.25
N GLU A 59 -12.06 2.49 -2.44
CA GLU A 59 -13.17 3.01 -1.63
C GLU A 59 -14.04 1.85 -1.18
N LYS A 60 -14.63 1.95 0.01
CA LYS A 60 -15.48 0.90 0.59
C LYS A 60 -16.65 0.47 -0.33
N ASN A 61 -17.08 1.36 -1.23
CA ASN A 61 -18.17 1.15 -2.20
C ASN A 61 -17.70 1.37 -3.66
N GLY A 62 -16.40 1.25 -3.92
CA GLY A 62 -15.85 1.47 -5.25
C GLY A 62 -16.30 0.40 -6.26
N VAL A 63 -16.46 0.82 -7.52
CA VAL A 63 -16.79 -0.10 -8.64
C VAL A 63 -15.57 -0.96 -9.02
N PHE A 64 -14.36 -0.43 -8.82
CA PHE A 64 -13.12 -1.12 -9.17
C PHE A 64 -12.59 -1.94 -8.00
N LYS A 65 -12.41 -3.25 -8.23
CA LYS A 65 -11.93 -4.21 -7.23
C LYS A 65 -10.88 -5.12 -7.84
N LEU A 66 -9.74 -5.25 -7.18
CA LEU A 66 -8.79 -6.34 -7.44
C LEU A 66 -9.31 -7.59 -6.75
N GLN A 67 -9.38 -8.70 -7.48
CA GLN A 67 -9.95 -9.94 -6.95
C GLN A 67 -9.10 -11.15 -7.29
N ASN A 68 -8.98 -12.06 -6.33
CA ASN A 68 -8.36 -13.39 -6.49
C ASN A 68 -6.97 -13.35 -7.14
N ILE A 69 -6.08 -12.50 -6.60
CA ILE A 69 -4.69 -12.39 -7.07
C ILE A 69 -3.82 -13.25 -6.16
N VAL A 70 -3.20 -14.28 -6.74
CA VAL A 70 -2.27 -15.15 -6.04
C VAL A 70 -0.98 -15.25 -6.84
N PHE A 71 0.14 -14.83 -6.27
CA PHE A 71 1.46 -15.02 -6.86
C PHE A 71 2.55 -15.02 -5.79
N ASP A 72 3.63 -15.73 -6.11
CA ASP A 72 4.83 -15.80 -5.29
C ASP A 72 6.03 -15.35 -6.15
N ALA A 73 6.88 -14.48 -5.58
CA ALA A 73 8.10 -13.98 -6.19
C ALA A 73 9.29 -14.26 -5.29
N HIS A 74 10.37 -14.79 -5.86
CA HIS A 74 11.60 -15.14 -5.17
C HIS A 74 12.75 -14.22 -5.60
N PRO A 75 13.86 -14.17 -4.86
CA PRO A 75 15.03 -13.40 -5.27
C PRO A 75 15.54 -13.86 -6.63
N GLY A 76 15.83 -12.90 -7.51
CA GLY A 76 16.30 -13.17 -8.87
C GLY A 76 15.17 -13.32 -9.90
N ASP A 77 13.90 -13.37 -9.48
CA ASP A 77 12.78 -13.40 -10.41
C ASP A 77 12.58 -12.05 -11.09
N LEU A 78 12.36 -12.09 -12.41
CA LEU A 78 11.87 -10.94 -13.17
C LEU A 78 10.40 -11.18 -13.53
N ILE A 79 9.49 -10.56 -12.78
CA ILE A 79 8.04 -10.69 -12.97
C ILE A 79 7.51 -9.49 -13.76
N CYS A 80 6.68 -9.78 -14.78
CA CYS A 80 5.99 -8.76 -15.56
C CYS A 80 4.47 -8.91 -15.39
N ILE A 81 3.78 -7.81 -15.07
CA ILE A 81 2.32 -7.76 -14.96
C ILE A 81 1.77 -7.03 -16.19
N ILE A 82 1.01 -7.74 -17.03
CA ILE A 82 0.52 -7.22 -18.32
C ILE A 82 -1.01 -7.27 -18.36
N GLY A 83 -1.64 -6.27 -18.98
CA GLY A 83 -3.10 -6.19 -19.11
C GLY A 83 -3.55 -4.84 -19.69
N ALA A 84 -4.82 -4.75 -20.10
CA ALA A 84 -5.41 -3.55 -20.68
C ALA A 84 -5.33 -2.32 -19.74
N VAL A 85 -5.42 -1.10 -20.30
CA VAL A 85 -5.50 0.13 -19.49
C VAL A 85 -6.74 0.05 -18.59
N GLY A 86 -6.59 0.40 -17.30
CA GLY A 86 -7.67 0.27 -16.31
C GLY A 86 -7.86 -1.13 -15.71
N SER A 87 -7.03 -2.12 -16.07
CA SER A 87 -7.14 -3.49 -15.51
C SER A 87 -6.65 -3.64 -14.07
N GLY A 88 -6.16 -2.57 -13.43
CA GLY A 88 -5.68 -2.62 -12.03
C GLY A 88 -4.20 -2.91 -11.81
N LYS A 89 -3.34 -2.85 -12.83
CA LYS A 89 -1.89 -3.12 -12.66
C LYS A 89 -1.25 -2.18 -11.64
N SER A 90 -1.46 -0.87 -11.81
CA SER A 90 -0.96 0.14 -10.88
C SER A 90 -1.59 -0.05 -9.51
N SER A 91 -2.90 -0.34 -9.45
CA SER A 91 -3.58 -0.64 -8.18
C SER A 91 -2.99 -1.85 -7.47
N LEU A 92 -2.60 -2.91 -8.19
CA LEU A 92 -1.95 -4.07 -7.60
C LEU A 92 -0.61 -3.70 -6.97
N LEU A 93 0.21 -2.92 -7.68
CA LEU A 93 1.48 -2.42 -7.13
C LEU A 93 1.24 -1.55 -5.89
N GLN A 94 0.23 -0.69 -5.92
CA GLN A 94 -0.15 0.17 -4.80
C GLN A 94 -0.71 -0.62 -3.60
N THR A 95 -1.40 -1.75 -3.84
CA THR A 95 -1.79 -2.68 -2.78
C THR A 95 -0.58 -3.37 -2.17
N LEU A 96 0.42 -3.73 -2.98
CA LEU A 96 1.66 -4.33 -2.47
C LEU A 96 2.50 -3.31 -1.66
N THR A 97 2.49 -2.03 -2.03
CA THR A 97 3.18 -0.96 -1.27
C THR A 97 2.35 -0.43 -0.09
N GLY A 98 1.09 -0.86 0.04
CA GLY A 98 0.20 -0.53 1.16
C GLY A 98 -0.46 0.84 1.03
N GLU A 99 -0.41 1.44 -0.14
CA GLU A 99 -1.19 2.65 -0.45
C GLU A 99 -2.68 2.35 -0.56
N ILE A 100 -3.04 1.16 -1.08
CA ILE A 100 -4.42 0.69 -1.16
C ILE A 100 -4.61 -0.43 -0.15
N GLY A 101 -5.52 -0.22 0.81
CA GLY A 101 -5.94 -1.27 1.75
C GLY A 101 -6.64 -2.43 1.05
N PHE A 102 -6.51 -3.62 1.62
CA PHE A 102 -7.25 -4.80 1.21
C PHE A 102 -8.17 -5.29 2.33
N PHE A 103 -9.29 -5.89 1.95
CA PHE A 103 -10.32 -6.33 2.89
C PHE A 103 -10.07 -7.77 3.34
N GLU A 104 -9.60 -8.60 2.42
CA GLU A 104 -9.34 -10.00 2.69
C GLU A 104 -8.14 -10.50 1.89
N GLY A 105 -7.24 -11.22 2.57
CA GLY A 105 -6.01 -11.75 1.99
C GLY A 105 -4.81 -11.61 2.92
N LYS A 106 -3.65 -11.96 2.40
CA LYS A 106 -2.36 -11.80 3.06
C LYS A 106 -1.31 -11.44 2.02
N VAL A 107 -0.66 -10.31 2.23
CA VAL A 107 0.57 -9.92 1.53
C VAL A 107 1.73 -10.07 2.51
N ARG A 108 2.78 -10.80 2.13
CA ARG A 108 4.03 -10.87 2.88
C ARG A 108 5.15 -10.35 1.99
N LEU A 109 5.87 -9.36 2.52
CA LEU A 109 7.09 -8.83 1.93
C LEU A 109 8.22 -9.04 2.94
N HIS A 110 9.28 -9.72 2.52
CA HIS A 110 10.50 -9.85 3.31
C HIS A 110 11.63 -9.00 2.71
N GLY A 111 12.36 -8.27 3.55
CA GLY A 111 13.46 -7.41 3.13
C GLY A 111 13.02 -5.99 2.73
N SER A 112 13.89 -5.31 1.98
CA SER A 112 13.65 -3.93 1.54
C SER A 112 12.92 -3.89 0.21
N PHE A 113 11.98 -2.95 0.06
CA PHE A 113 11.26 -2.73 -1.19
C PHE A 113 11.41 -1.29 -1.66
N CYS A 114 11.38 -1.08 -2.98
CA CYS A 114 11.36 0.24 -3.60
C CYS A 114 10.26 0.26 -4.66
N TYR A 115 9.47 1.33 -4.68
CA TYR A 115 8.42 1.56 -5.66
C TYR A 115 8.77 2.79 -6.50
N VAL A 116 8.66 2.63 -7.81
CA VAL A 116 8.81 3.73 -8.77
C VAL A 116 7.44 3.97 -9.41
N PRO A 117 6.79 5.10 -9.13
CA PRO A 117 5.47 5.39 -9.69
C PRO A 117 5.55 5.65 -11.20
N GLN A 118 4.41 5.48 -11.88
CA GLN A 118 4.28 5.75 -13.31
C GLN A 118 4.60 7.21 -13.65
N GLU A 119 4.17 8.14 -12.80
CA GLU A 119 4.47 9.56 -12.90
C GLU A 119 5.44 9.96 -11.78
N ALA A 120 6.63 10.41 -12.14
CA ALA A 120 7.64 10.81 -11.18
C ALA A 120 7.35 12.21 -10.62
N CYS A 121 7.27 12.33 -9.30
CA CYS A 121 7.29 13.63 -8.62
C CYS A 121 8.67 14.27 -8.80
N LYS A 122 8.71 15.45 -9.44
CA LYS A 122 9.93 16.25 -9.59
C LYS A 122 9.90 17.40 -8.59
N TYR A 123 10.91 17.48 -7.74
CA TYR A 123 11.14 18.68 -6.95
C TYR A 123 11.95 19.67 -7.79
N PHE A 124 11.39 20.83 -8.10
CA PHE A 124 12.10 21.91 -8.76
C PHE A 124 12.72 22.80 -7.69
N ASN A 125 14.04 22.97 -7.73
CA ASN A 125 14.80 23.96 -6.94
C ASN A 125 14.82 25.31 -7.66
#